data_AF-A0A388NSB2-F1
#
_entry.id   AF-A0A388NSB2-F1
#
_cell.length_a   1.000
_cell.length_b   1.000
_cell.length_c   1.000
_cell.angle_alpha   90.00
_cell.angle_beta   90.00
_cell.angle_gamma   90.00
#
_symmetry.space_group_name_H-M   'P 1'
#
loop_
_entity.id
_entity.type
_entity.pdbx_description
1 polymer ?
#
loop_
_entity_poly.entity_id
_entity_poly.type
_entity_poly.pdbx_seq_one_letter_code
_entity_poly.pdbx_strand_id
1 'polypeptide(L)'
;MLALAGCGLVATAQPPATAAPALKLTLWVEWPVLRTDRPQVAHAVVASAQGERLRGVTVQGQLTRPGADPLLLMFSVTDADGYATAVFPMFEPIAASETHRLVRRLP
;
A
#
# COMPACT_ATOMS: atom_id res chain seq x y z
N MET A 1 32.64 -52.64 17.12
CA MET A 1 31.34 -53.33 17.29
C MET A 1 30.34 -52.28 17.77
N LEU A 2 29.20 -52.18 17.09
CA LEU A 2 28.24 -51.06 17.10
C LEU A 2 27.70 -50.67 18.48
N ALA A 3 27.42 -49.36 18.66
CA ALA A 3 26.26 -48.90 19.42
C ALA A 3 25.72 -47.60 18.79
N LEU A 4 24.49 -47.70 18.26
CA LEU A 4 23.65 -46.62 17.75
C LEU A 4 22.98 -45.88 18.91
N ALA A 5 22.97 -44.55 18.87
CA ALA A 5 21.98 -43.69 19.54
C ALA A 5 22.11 -42.30 18.88
N GLY A 6 21.27 -41.93 17.92
CA GLY A 6 19.86 -41.62 18.12
C GLY A 6 19.70 -40.13 17.83
N CYS A 7 19.51 -39.78 16.55
CA CYS A 7 19.23 -38.40 16.16
C CYS A 7 17.88 -38.00 16.75
N GLY A 8 17.89 -37.23 17.83
CA GLY A 8 16.71 -36.55 18.34
C GLY A 8 16.22 -35.57 17.28
N LEU A 9 15.14 -35.91 16.60
CA LEU A 9 14.32 -34.95 15.87
C LEU A 9 13.70 -34.02 16.91
N VAL A 10 14.37 -32.88 17.15
CA VAL A 10 13.75 -31.74 17.80
C VAL A 10 12.71 -31.21 16.82
N ALA A 11 11.47 -31.68 16.96
CA ALA A 11 10.34 -31.05 16.32
C ALA A 11 10.21 -29.65 16.93
N THR A 12 10.79 -28.64 16.27
CA THR A 12 10.44 -27.26 16.52
C THR A 12 8.97 -27.12 16.15
N ALA A 13 8.08 -27.23 17.14
CA ALA A 13 6.68 -26.88 16.98
C ALA A 13 6.66 -25.41 16.53
N GLN A 14 6.47 -25.21 15.23
CA GLN A 14 6.28 -23.88 14.67
C GLN A 14 5.05 -23.33 15.38
N PRO A 15 5.15 -22.23 16.15
CA PRO A 15 4.01 -21.68 16.84
C PRO A 15 2.90 -21.48 15.80
N PRO A 16 1.65 -21.87 16.12
CA PRO A 16 0.56 -21.74 15.16
C PRO A 16 0.55 -20.29 14.70
N ALA A 17 0.72 -20.09 13.40
CA ALA A 17 0.69 -18.77 12.79
C ALA A 17 -0.62 -18.12 13.24
N THR A 18 -0.53 -17.19 14.19
CA THR A 18 -1.70 -16.48 14.69
C THR A 18 -2.24 -15.74 13.49
N ALA A 19 -3.40 -16.16 12.99
CA ALA A 19 -3.99 -15.56 11.81
C ALA A 19 -4.07 -14.05 12.07
N ALA A 20 -3.52 -13.24 11.17
CA ALA A 20 -3.57 -11.80 11.30
C ALA A 20 -5.04 -11.39 11.49
N PRO A 21 -5.34 -10.48 12.44
CA PRO A 21 -6.71 -10.09 12.71
C PRO A 21 -7.35 -9.56 11.42
N ALA A 22 -8.60 -9.92 11.17
CA ALA A 22 -9.35 -9.39 10.04
C ALA A 22 -9.57 -7.88 10.23
N LEU A 23 -9.19 -7.10 9.21
CA LEU A 23 -9.27 -5.63 9.22
C LEU A 23 -10.21 -5.14 8.12
N LYS A 24 -10.87 -4.01 8.39
CA LYS A 24 -11.61 -3.22 7.41
C LYS A 24 -10.78 -1.99 7.09
N LEU A 25 -10.45 -1.82 5.81
CA LEU A 25 -9.78 -0.64 5.29
C LEU A 25 -10.72 0.12 4.35
N THR A 26 -10.99 1.38 4.67
CA THR A 26 -11.64 2.31 3.74
C THR A 26 -10.58 3.26 3.20
N LEU A 27 -10.50 3.39 1.88
CA LEU A 27 -9.53 4.24 1.19
C LEU A 27 -10.26 5.15 0.20
N TRP A 28 -9.90 6.43 0.19
CA TRP A 28 -10.38 7.39 -0.82
C TRP A 28 -9.36 8.50 -1.08
N VAL A 29 -9.57 9.22 -2.17
CA VAL A 29 -8.79 10.40 -2.58
C VAL A 29 -9.72 11.60 -2.69
N GLU A 30 -9.20 12.81 -2.41
CA GLU A 30 -10.01 14.04 -2.45
C GLU A 30 -10.61 14.33 -3.83
N TRP A 31 -9.90 13.95 -4.90
CA TRP A 31 -10.30 14.21 -6.29
C TRP A 31 -10.23 12.93 -7.11
N PRO A 32 -11.22 12.65 -7.97
CA PRO A 32 -11.23 11.43 -8.79
C PRO A 32 -10.23 11.47 -9.95
N VAL A 33 -9.55 12.60 -10.16
CA VAL A 33 -8.59 12.82 -11.25
C VAL A 33 -7.27 13.31 -10.66
N LEU A 34 -6.14 12.80 -11.17
CA LEU A 34 -4.81 13.27 -10.78
C LEU A 34 -4.60 14.72 -11.20
N ARG A 35 -4.16 15.54 -10.26
CA ARG A 35 -3.87 16.97 -10.44
C ARG A 35 -2.37 17.17 -10.37
N THR A 36 -1.86 17.98 -11.29
CA THR A 36 -0.45 18.35 -11.36
C THR A 36 -0.19 19.78 -10.85
N ASP A 37 -1.25 20.54 -10.55
CA ASP A 37 -1.19 21.93 -10.10
C ASP A 37 -1.17 22.07 -8.56
N ARG A 38 -1.49 20.99 -7.83
CA ARG A 38 -1.48 20.97 -6.36
C ARG A 38 -1.32 19.55 -5.82
N PRO A 39 -0.80 19.39 -4.58
CA PRO A 39 -0.73 18.10 -3.93
C PRO A 39 -2.12 17.48 -3.78
N GLN A 40 -2.18 16.16 -3.89
CA GLN A 40 -3.38 15.39 -3.60
C GLN A 40 -3.19 14.59 -2.32
N VAL A 41 -4.29 14.30 -1.64
CA VAL A 41 -4.28 13.52 -0.41
C VAL A 41 -5.11 12.25 -0.60
N ALA A 42 -4.52 11.11 -0.25
CA ALA A 42 -5.27 9.90 0.06
C ALA A 42 -5.57 9.86 1.55
N HIS A 43 -6.73 9.32 1.86
CA HIS A 43 -7.22 9.12 3.20
C HIS A 43 -7.52 7.65 3.40
N ALA A 44 -7.09 7.14 4.55
CA ALA A 44 -7.35 5.78 4.98
C ALA A 44 -8.05 5.80 6.33
N VAL A 45 -8.99 4.88 6.52
CA VAL A 45 -9.50 4.55 7.84
C VAL A 45 -9.38 3.06 8.07
N VAL A 46 -8.76 2.69 9.19
CA VAL A 46 -8.58 1.30 9.61
C VAL A 46 -9.52 0.99 10.77
N ALA A 47 -10.25 -0.11 10.64
CA ALA A 47 -11.08 -0.65 11.69
C ALA A 47 -10.90 -2.17 11.84
N SER A 48 -11.27 -2.71 13.00
CA SER A 48 -11.42 -4.15 13.20
C SER A 48 -12.56 -4.70 12.34
N ALA A 49 -12.65 -6.02 12.19
CA ALA A 49 -13.79 -6.68 11.55
C ALA A 49 -15.14 -6.27 12.18
N GLN A 50 -15.15 -5.97 13.47
CA GLN A 50 -16.32 -5.53 14.24
C GLN A 50 -16.65 -4.05 14.06
N GLY A 51 -15.76 -3.27 13.43
CA GLY A 51 -15.96 -1.85 13.12
C GLY A 51 -15.31 -0.88 14.10
N GLU A 52 -14.56 -1.35 15.09
CA GLU A 52 -13.82 -0.49 16.02
C GLU A 52 -12.64 0.16 15.32
N ARG A 53 -12.45 1.47 15.50
CA ARG A 53 -11.32 2.22 14.91
C ARG A 53 -10.01 1.81 15.57
N LEU A 54 -8.95 1.63 14.77
CA LEU A 54 -7.67 1.13 15.24
C LEU A 54 -6.57 2.19 15.15
N ARG A 55 -6.02 2.56 16.31
CA ARG A 55 -4.88 3.48 16.45
C ARG A 55 -3.55 2.76 16.31
N GLY A 56 -2.53 3.46 15.81
CA GLY A 56 -1.16 2.93 15.78
C GLY A 56 -0.88 1.98 14.62
N VAL A 57 -1.82 1.86 13.68
CA VAL A 57 -1.69 0.99 12.51
C VAL A 57 -0.90 1.72 11.43
N THR A 58 0.06 1.02 10.83
CA THR A 58 0.76 1.50 9.63
C THR A 58 -0.01 1.08 8.39
N VAL A 59 -0.35 2.04 7.53
CA VAL A 59 -0.96 1.78 6.23
C VAL A 59 0.08 2.02 5.15
N GLN A 60 0.29 1.04 4.28
CA GLN A 60 1.15 1.17 3.10
C GLN A 60 0.28 1.01 1.86
N GLY A 61 0.46 1.91 0.91
CA GLY A 61 -0.20 1.87 -0.39
C GLY A 61 0.80 1.98 -1.53
N GLN A 62 0.35 1.69 -2.74
CA GLN A 62 1.11 1.99 -3.95
C GLN A 62 0.23 2.80 -4.89
N LEU A 63 0.82 3.85 -5.45
CA LEU A 63 0.26 4.62 -6.54
C LEU A 63 0.75 4.04 -7.86
N THR A 64 -0.16 3.51 -8.65
CA THR A 64 0.10 3.04 -10.00
C THR A 64 -0.45 4.04 -11.02
N ARG A 65 0.35 4.38 -12.03
CA ARG A 65 -0.06 5.23 -13.15
C ARG A 65 0.26 4.50 -14.45
N PRO A 66 -0.62 4.54 -15.46
CA PRO A 66 -0.32 3.95 -16.76
C PRO A 66 1.00 4.49 -17.32
N GLY A 67 1.91 3.60 -17.72
CA GLY A 67 3.20 3.97 -18.31
C GLY A 67 4.25 4.52 -17.33
N ALA A 68 4.03 4.42 -16.02
CA ALA A 68 5.02 4.82 -15.01
C ALA A 68 5.21 3.73 -13.96
N ASP A 69 6.39 3.72 -13.33
CA ASP A 69 6.68 2.79 -12.24
C ASP A 69 5.77 3.05 -11.02
N PRO A 70 5.34 1.98 -10.31
CA PRO A 70 4.61 2.13 -9.07
C PRO A 70 5.40 2.92 -8.04
N LEU A 71 4.73 3.83 -7.35
CA LEU A 71 5.33 4.65 -6.30
C LEU A 71 4.72 4.28 -4.95
N LEU A 72 5.57 4.02 -3.95
CA LEU A 72 5.12 3.71 -2.60
C LEU A 72 4.49 4.95 -1.96
N LEU A 73 3.23 4.81 -1.53
CA LEU A 73 2.53 5.80 -0.71
C LEU A 73 2.62 5.38 0.75
N MET A 74 3.36 6.17 1.53
CA MET A 74 3.44 6.01 2.97
C MET A 74 2.38 6.89 3.63
N PHE A 75 1.43 6.25 4.31
CA PHE A 75 0.48 6.97 5.14
C PHE A 75 1.12 7.30 6.48
N SER A 76 0.59 8.32 7.15
CA SER A 76 0.79 8.48 8.58
C SER A 76 0.35 7.23 9.34
N VAL A 77 0.87 7.05 10.54
CA VAL A 77 0.33 6.06 11.49
C VAL A 77 -1.07 6.52 11.89
N THR A 78 -2.02 5.58 12.01
CA THR A 78 -3.40 5.94 12.35
C THR A 78 -3.52 6.60 13.71
N ASP A 79 -4.34 7.66 13.76
CA ASP A 79 -4.67 8.38 14.98
C ASP A 79 -5.73 7.65 15.84
N ALA A 80 -6.29 8.33 16.85
CA ALA A 80 -7.30 7.77 17.74
C ALA A 80 -8.61 7.38 17.04
N ASP A 81 -8.92 8.00 15.90
CA ASP A 81 -10.10 7.72 15.08
C ASP A 81 -9.82 6.65 14.01
N GLY A 82 -8.63 6.05 14.05
CA GLY A 82 -8.16 5.07 13.07
C GLY A 82 -7.87 5.69 11.71
N TYR A 83 -7.69 7.01 11.65
CA TYR A 83 -7.54 7.77 10.43
C TYR A 83 -6.07 8.05 10.10
N ALA A 84 -5.71 7.99 8.82
CA ALA A 84 -4.39 8.28 8.32
C ALA A 84 -4.45 8.94 6.93
N THR A 85 -3.42 9.72 6.59
CA THR A 85 -3.32 10.37 5.28
C THR A 85 -1.97 10.13 4.62
N ALA A 86 -1.96 10.15 3.29
CA ALA A 86 -0.75 10.15 2.48
C ALA A 86 -0.86 11.25 1.43
N VAL A 87 0.20 12.04 1.28
CA VAL A 87 0.27 13.07 0.23
C VAL A 87 0.89 12.44 -1.02
N PHE A 88 0.24 12.65 -2.15
CA PHE A 88 0.75 12.22 -3.45
C PHE A 88 1.92 13.12 -3.83
N PRO A 89 3.02 12.56 -4.35
CA PRO A 89 4.06 13.38 -4.91
C PRO A 89 3.51 14.19 -6.09
N MET A 90 3.97 15.44 -6.20
CA MET A 90 3.67 16.28 -7.35
C MET A 90 4.33 15.68 -8.59
N PHE A 91 3.57 15.62 -9.69
CA PHE A 91 4.09 15.16 -10.97
C PHE A 91 4.23 16.35 -11.92
N GLU A 92 5.35 16.41 -12.62
CA GLU A 92 5.46 17.33 -13.75
C GLU A 92 4.39 16.96 -14.80
N PRO A 93 3.76 17.97 -15.45
CA PRO A 93 2.88 17.71 -16.57
C PRO A 93 3.65 16.87 -17.61
N ILE A 94 3.06 15.77 -18.07
CA ILE A 94 3.59 15.03 -19.21
C ILE A 94 3.70 16.04 -20.36
N ALA A 95 4.93 16.38 -20.75
CA ALA A 95 5.14 17.31 -21.85
C ALA A 95 4.37 16.80 -23.06
N ALA A 96 3.53 17.65 -23.65
CA ALA A 96 2.70 17.35 -24.82
C ALA A 96 3.52 16.93 -26.07
N SER A 97 4.84 16.78 -25.95
CA SER A 97 5.75 16.29 -26.97
C SER A 97 5.55 14.82 -27.35
N GLU A 98 5.00 13.97 -26.48
CA GLU A 98 4.76 12.56 -26.85
C GLU A 98 3.47 12.38 -27.66
N THR A 99 2.42 13.15 -27.36
CA THR A 99 1.16 13.11 -28.13
C THR A 99 1.37 13.58 -29.58
N HIS A 100 2.27 14.54 -29.85
CA HIS A 100 2.57 14.99 -31.20
C HIS A 100 3.33 13.96 -32.06
N ARG A 101 4.02 12.99 -31.45
CA ARG A 101 4.79 11.98 -32.21
C ARG A 101 3.90 10.88 -32.80
N LEU A 102 2.72 10.64 -32.22
CA LEU A 102 1.76 9.63 -32.67
C LEU A 102 0.83 10.12 -33.78
N VAL A 103 0.52 11.42 -33.85
CA VAL A 103 -0.38 11.97 -34.89
C VAL A 103 0.34 12.18 -36.24
N ARG A 104 1.67 12.21 -36.25
CA ARG A 104 2.50 12.41 -37.47
C ARG A 104 3.10 11.11 -38.02
N ARG A 105 2.40 9.99 -37.88
CA ARG A 105 2.70 8.73 -38.58
C ARG A 105 1.39 8.12 -39.09
N LEU A 106 0.85 8.74 -40.12
CA LEU A 106 -0.02 8.05 -41.07
C LEU A 106 0.66 8.16 -42.46
N PRO A 107 0.71 7.06 -43.23
CA PRO A 107 1.37 7.01 -44.54
C PRO A 107 0.73 7.96 -45.56
#